data_AF-A0A959WD36-F1
#
_entry.id   AF-A0A959WD36-F1
#
_cell.length_a   1.000
_cell.length_b   1.000
_cell.length_c   1.000
_cell.angle_alpha   90.00
_cell.angle_beta   90.00
_cell.angle_gamma   90.00
#
_symmetry.space_group_name_H-M   'P 1'
#
loop_
_entity.id
_entity.type
_entity.pdbx_description
1 polymer ?
#
loop_
_entity_poly.entity_id
_entity_poly.type
_entity_poly.pdbx_seq_one_letter_code
_entity_poly.pdbx_strand_id
1 'polypeptide(L)'
;MGFALASIGAVLLIVLVLVLIARAYPGSGADLVDWKPTRDYETEFQLEADDISQMIAAQNAYRRRRGAKELTELDAERMAREDQRVRERGRMDETSLAKLDKELRRHGGEAEDPSEEEPEGEDRWRGL
;
A
#
# COMPACT_ATOMS: atom_id res chain seq x y z
N MET A 1 44.63 -2.79 -1.48
CA MET A 1 44.46 -1.33 -1.29
C MET A 1 44.23 -0.57 -2.59
N GLY A 2 45.07 -0.73 -3.64
CA GLY A 2 44.93 0.03 -4.89
C GLY A 2 43.58 -0.14 -5.61
N PHE A 3 43.05 -1.36 -5.69
CA PHE A 3 41.72 -1.62 -6.29
C PHE A 3 40.59 -0.88 -5.55
N ALA A 4 40.58 -0.91 -4.21
CA ALA A 4 39.56 -0.22 -3.42
C ALA A 4 39.60 1.30 -3.63
N LEU A 5 40.81 1.89 -3.67
CA LEU A 5 40.99 3.32 -3.94
C LEU A 5 40.55 3.69 -5.36
N ALA A 6 40.85 2.85 -6.35
CA ALA A 6 40.41 3.05 -7.73
C ALA A 6 38.88 2.99 -7.86
N SER A 7 38.23 2.00 -7.23
CA SER A 7 36.77 1.85 -7.24
C SER A 7 36.07 3.03 -6.58
N ILE A 8 36.56 3.47 -5.41
CA ILE A 8 36.01 4.64 -4.71
C ILE A 8 36.21 5.90 -5.56
N GLY A 9 37.39 6.07 -6.16
CA GLY A 9 37.67 7.19 -7.06
C GLY A 9 36.73 7.23 -8.28
N ALA A 10 36.44 6.07 -8.87
CA ALA A 10 35.52 5.97 -10.00
C ALA A 10 34.08 6.37 -9.62
N VAL A 11 33.58 5.90 -8.47
CA VAL A 11 32.24 6.28 -7.98
C VAL A 11 32.17 7.78 -7.69
N LEU A 12 33.17 8.33 -7.00
CA LEU A 12 33.24 9.76 -6.70
C LEU A 12 33.31 10.61 -7.97
N LEU A 13 34.05 10.16 -8.98
CA LEU A 13 34.11 10.84 -10.28
C LEU A 13 32.74 10.87 -10.96
N ILE A 14 32.02 9.75 -10.98
CA ILE A 14 30.67 9.68 -11.55
C ILE A 14 29.73 10.65 -10.82
N VAL A 15 29.71 10.60 -9.49
CA VAL A 15 28.88 11.50 -8.67
C VAL A 15 29.24 12.96 -8.94
N LEU A 16 30.54 13.29 -9.01
CA LEU A 16 31.01 14.64 -9.31
C LEU A 16 30.50 15.11 -10.68
N VAL A 17 30.60 14.28 -11.71
CA VAL A 17 30.10 14.59 -13.06
C VAL A 17 28.59 14.82 -13.04
N LEU A 18 27.82 13.96 -12.37
CA LEU A 18 26.37 14.13 -12.25
C LEU A 18 26.01 15.44 -11.53
N VAL A 19 26.71 15.79 -10.46
CA VAL A 19 26.52 17.05 -9.74
C VAL A 19 26.86 18.25 -10.62
N LEU A 20 27.95 18.18 -11.40
CA LEU A 20 28.33 19.24 -12.33
C LEU A 20 27.28 19.43 -13.44
N ILE A 21 26.73 18.34 -13.99
CA ILE A 21 25.66 18.39 -14.99
C ILE A 21 24.41 19.03 -14.38
N ALA A 22 23.97 18.58 -13.21
CA ALA A 22 22.80 19.13 -12.51
C ALA A 22 22.99 20.62 -12.16
N ARG A 23 24.21 21.03 -11.80
CA ARG A 23 24.56 22.41 -11.46
C ARG A 23 24.64 23.32 -12.69
N ALA A 24 25.12 22.80 -13.81
CA ALA A 24 25.29 23.53 -15.06
C ALA A 24 23.97 23.65 -15.85
N TYR A 25 23.08 22.66 -15.72
CA TYR A 25 21.76 22.64 -16.35
C TYR A 25 20.66 22.53 -15.28
N PRO A 26 20.31 23.63 -14.60
CA PRO A 26 19.28 23.65 -13.55
C PRO A 26 17.83 23.48 -14.06
N GLY A 27 17.62 22.83 -15.21
CA GLY A 27 16.29 22.50 -15.76
C GLY A 27 15.80 21.12 -15.33
N SER A 28 14.50 20.88 -15.41
CA SER A 28 13.92 19.55 -15.14
C SER A 28 14.46 18.56 -16.18
N GLY A 29 14.92 17.37 -15.76
CA GLY A 29 15.34 16.31 -16.70
C GLY A 29 14.26 15.91 -17.71
N ALA A 30 13.00 16.29 -17.45
CA ALA A 30 11.88 16.16 -18.38
C ALA A 30 12.02 17.05 -19.64
N ASP A 31 12.68 18.20 -19.52
CA ASP A 31 12.89 19.13 -20.64
C ASP A 31 13.97 18.62 -21.61
N LEU A 32 14.89 17.77 -21.15
CA LEU A 32 15.94 17.17 -21.99
C LEU A 32 15.41 16.10 -22.95
N VAL A 33 14.25 15.50 -22.65
CA VAL A 33 13.64 14.38 -23.40
C VAL A 33 12.39 14.82 -24.16
N ASP A 34 12.02 16.11 -24.13
CA ASP A 34 10.74 16.60 -24.66
C ASP A 34 9.55 15.78 -24.11
N TRP A 35 9.62 15.39 -22.83
CA TRP A 35 8.54 14.64 -22.19
C TRP A 35 7.34 15.57 -21.99
N LYS A 36 6.45 15.61 -22.98
CA LYS A 36 5.14 16.24 -22.86
C LYS A 36 4.21 15.23 -22.20
N PRO A 37 3.58 15.55 -21.04
CA PRO A 37 2.57 14.67 -20.46
C PRO A 37 1.55 14.30 -21.53
N THR A 38 1.33 12.99 -21.76
CA THR A 38 0.44 12.48 -22.81
C THR A 38 -1.04 12.84 -22.59
N ARG A 39 -1.38 13.48 -21.46
CA ARG A 39 -2.74 13.84 -21.08
C ARG A 39 -2.81 15.30 -20.63
N ASP A 40 -3.81 15.99 -21.16
CA ASP A 40 -4.21 17.33 -20.74
C ASP A 40 -5.04 17.22 -19.45
N TYR A 41 -4.64 17.93 -18.40
CA TYR A 41 -5.23 17.82 -17.06
C TYR A 41 -6.73 18.10 -17.04
N GLU A 42 -7.19 19.06 -17.85
CA GLU A 42 -8.61 19.40 -17.97
C GLU A 42 -9.41 18.23 -18.54
N THR A 43 -8.85 17.53 -19.52
CA THR A 43 -9.48 16.34 -20.10
C THR A 43 -9.50 15.17 -19.11
N GLU A 44 -8.46 15.01 -18.28
CA GLU A 44 -8.47 13.97 -17.25
C GLU A 44 -9.55 14.19 -16.21
N PHE A 45 -9.72 15.43 -15.76
CA PHE A 45 -10.72 15.80 -14.75
C PHE A 45 -12.14 15.52 -15.25
N GLN A 46 -12.43 15.87 -16.51
CA GLN A 46 -13.73 15.58 -17.11
C GLN A 46 -14.00 14.08 -17.21
N LEU A 47 -13.00 13.29 -17.60
CA LEU A 47 -13.13 11.82 -17.67
C LEU A 47 -13.36 11.20 -16.29
N GLU A 48 -12.69 11.71 -15.25
CA GLU A 48 -12.88 11.23 -13.87
C GLU A 48 -14.26 11.59 -13.31
N ALA A 49 -14.74 12.81 -13.56
CA ALA A 49 -16.09 13.23 -13.18
C ALA A 49 -17.16 12.36 -13.86
N ASP A 50 -16.99 12.05 -15.15
CA ASP A 50 -17.89 11.18 -15.89
C ASP A 50 -17.88 9.75 -15.34
N ASP A 51 -16.72 9.21 -14.96
CA ASP A 51 -16.61 7.87 -14.38
C ASP A 51 -17.33 7.76 -13.02
N ILE A 52 -17.17 8.76 -12.15
CA ILE A 52 -17.89 8.86 -10.86
C ILE A 52 -19.40 8.87 -11.09
N SER A 53 -19.87 9.67 -12.05
CA SER A 53 -21.31 9.76 -12.38
C SER A 53 -21.89 8.41 -12.82
N GLN A 54 -21.15 7.64 -13.63
CA GLN A 54 -21.54 6.32 -14.09
C GLN A 54 -21.61 5.32 -12.94
N MET A 55 -20.65 5.39 -12.01
CA MET A 55 -20.60 4.52 -10.85
C MET A 55 -21.78 4.77 -9.91
N ILE A 56 -22.13 6.06 -9.67
CA ILE A 56 -23.33 6.46 -8.91
C ILE A 56 -24.60 5.95 -9.61
N ALA A 57 -24.70 6.13 -10.93
CA ALA A 57 -25.85 5.68 -11.71
C ALA A 57 -26.05 4.16 -11.64
N ALA A 58 -24.97 3.39 -11.72
CA ALA A 58 -24.99 1.93 -11.59
C ALA A 58 -25.46 1.49 -10.19
N GLN A 59 -24.94 2.13 -9.13
CA GLN A 59 -25.40 1.85 -7.77
C GLN A 59 -26.89 2.18 -7.58
N ASN A 60 -27.35 3.29 -8.13
CA ASN A 60 -28.75 3.69 -8.05
C ASN A 60 -29.67 2.75 -8.82
N ALA A 61 -29.24 2.21 -9.96
CA ALA A 61 -29.98 1.16 -10.65
C ALA A 61 -30.18 -0.07 -9.74
N TYR A 62 -29.16 -0.49 -8.98
CA TYR A 62 -29.27 -1.59 -8.03
C TYR A 62 -30.12 -1.24 -6.80
N ARG A 63 -29.99 -0.02 -6.25
CA ARG A 63 -30.81 0.47 -5.13
C ARG A 63 -32.29 0.55 -5.49
N ARG A 64 -32.63 1.05 -6.68
CA ARG A 64 -34.00 1.08 -7.21
C ARG A 64 -34.63 -0.30 -7.27
N ARG A 65 -33.90 -1.31 -7.75
CA ARG A 65 -34.38 -2.70 -7.80
C ARG A 65 -34.72 -3.28 -6.42
N ARG A 66 -34.05 -2.80 -5.37
CA ARG A 66 -34.30 -3.22 -3.98
C ARG A 66 -35.23 -2.28 -3.21
N GLY A 67 -35.80 -1.26 -3.86
CA GLY A 67 -36.65 -0.26 -3.21
C GLY A 67 -35.92 0.65 -2.22
N ALA A 68 -34.58 0.71 -2.29
CA ALA A 68 -33.77 1.58 -1.44
C ALA A 68 -33.70 3.00 -2.03
N LYS A 69 -33.57 4.00 -1.15
CA LYS A 69 -33.41 5.41 -1.54
C LYS A 69 -32.18 5.58 -2.46
N GLU A 70 -32.32 6.41 -3.50
CA GLU A 70 -31.21 6.74 -4.39
C GLU A 70 -30.08 7.46 -3.65
N LEU A 71 -28.85 7.23 -4.10
CA LEU A 71 -27.65 7.85 -3.60
C LEU A 71 -27.29 9.07 -4.43
N THR A 72 -27.14 10.21 -3.78
CA THR A 72 -26.62 11.42 -4.41
C THR A 72 -25.10 11.47 -4.26
N GLU A 73 -24.45 12.29 -5.09
CA GLU A 73 -23.01 12.53 -5.00
C GLU A 73 -22.60 13.09 -3.63
N LEU A 74 -23.41 14.01 -3.09
CA LEU A 74 -23.22 14.56 -1.74
C LEU A 74 -23.33 13.49 -0.63
N ASP A 75 -24.21 12.51 -0.81
CA ASP A 75 -24.35 11.39 0.14
C ASP A 75 -23.14 10.45 0.04
N ALA A 76 -22.63 10.21 -1.18
CA ALA A 76 -21.44 9.42 -1.41
C ALA A 76 -20.19 10.05 -0.75
N GLU A 77 -20.01 11.36 -0.90
CA GLU A 77 -18.93 12.11 -0.23
C GLU A 77 -19.02 12.03 1.29
N ARG A 78 -20.23 12.19 1.84
CA ARG A 78 -20.46 12.10 3.29
C ARG A 78 -20.06 10.73 3.83
N MET A 79 -20.52 9.67 3.17
CA MET A 79 -20.17 8.30 3.56
C MET A 79 -18.67 8.04 3.44
N ALA A 80 -18.01 8.53 2.38
CA ALA A 80 -16.57 8.38 2.20
C ALA A 80 -15.77 9.07 3.34
N ARG A 81 -16.19 10.27 3.76
CA ARG A 81 -15.57 10.96 4.91
C ARG A 81 -15.79 10.21 6.23
N GLU A 82 -16.96 9.61 6.42
CA GLU A 82 -17.25 8.80 7.60
C GLU A 82 -16.42 7.52 7.60
N ASP A 83 -16.30 6.84 6.47
CA ASP A 83 -15.50 5.63 6.32
C ASP A 83 -14.00 5.91 6.53
N GLN A 84 -13.49 7.03 6.00
CA GLN A 84 -12.13 7.49 6.30
C GLN A 84 -11.90 7.71 7.79
N ARG A 85 -12.84 8.35 8.50
CA ARG A 85 -12.74 8.53 9.97
C ARG A 85 -12.76 7.21 10.72
N VAL A 86 -13.53 6.22 10.24
CA VAL A 86 -13.54 4.88 10.82
C VAL A 86 -12.21 4.17 10.57
N ARG A 87 -11.66 4.27 9.35
CA ARG A 87 -10.34 3.70 9.02
C ARG A 87 -9.19 4.37 9.76
N GLU A 88 -9.27 5.67 10.01
CA GLU A 88 -8.32 6.41 10.85
C GLU A 88 -8.39 5.93 12.31
N ARG A 89 -9.59 5.69 12.85
CA ARG A 89 -9.74 5.09 14.19
C ARG A 89 -9.33 3.62 14.24
N GLY A 90 -9.51 2.90 13.14
CA GLY A 90 -9.19 1.48 12.99
C GLY A 90 -7.72 1.20 12.70
N ARG A 91 -6.95 2.20 12.24
CA ARG A 91 -5.49 2.18 12.32
C ARG A 91 -5.13 2.20 13.79
N MET A 92 -4.93 1.00 14.34
CA MET A 92 -4.39 0.84 15.68
C MET A 92 -3.05 1.58 15.73
N ASP A 93 -2.94 2.53 16.65
CA ASP A 93 -1.68 3.21 16.92
C ASP A 93 -0.60 2.17 17.23
N GLU A 94 0.64 2.46 16.86
CA GLU A 94 1.80 1.57 17.04
C GLU A 94 1.95 1.11 18.51
N THR A 95 1.54 1.97 19.45
CA THR A 95 1.45 1.69 20.88
C THR A 95 0.34 0.69 21.24
N SER A 96 -0.81 0.73 20.56
CA SER A 96 -1.90 -0.25 20.71
C SER A 96 -1.49 -1.63 20.20
N LEU A 97 -0.75 -1.69 19.08
CA LEU A 97 -0.19 -2.93 18.55
C LEU A 97 0.86 -3.54 19.50
N ALA A 98 1.76 -2.71 20.04
CA ALA A 98 2.76 -3.17 21.01
C ALA A 98 2.13 -3.70 22.31
N LYS A 99 1.02 -3.09 22.75
CA LYS A 99 0.25 -3.57 23.91
C LYS A 99 -0.41 -4.92 23.62
N LEU A 100 -0.98 -5.10 22.43
CA LEU A 100 -1.60 -6.36 22.00
C LEU A 100 -0.57 -7.49 21.90
N ASP A 101 0.63 -7.25 21.34
CA ASP A 101 1.73 -8.23 21.31
C ASP A 101 2.14 -8.66 22.72
N LYS A 102 2.27 -7.71 23.64
CA LYS A 102 2.60 -7.99 25.04
C LYS A 102 1.52 -8.83 25.74
N GLU A 103 0.25 -8.58 25.43
CA GLU A 103 -0.89 -9.29 26.00
C GLU A 103 -1.00 -10.72 25.43
N LEU A 104 -0.77 -10.89 24.12
CA LEU A 104 -0.67 -12.19 23.46
C LEU A 104 0.49 -13.03 24.00
N ARG A 105 1.66 -12.43 24.27
CA ARG A 105 2.78 -13.13 24.91
C ARG A 105 2.48 -13.53 26.36
N ARG A 106 1.72 -12.71 27.08
CA ARG A 106 1.31 -13.00 28.47
C ARG A 106 0.32 -14.16 28.50
N HIS A 107 -0.61 -14.24 27.55
CA HIS A 107 -1.56 -15.35 27.44
C HIS A 107 -1.00 -16.59 26.75
N GLY A 108 -0.03 -16.44 25.85
CA GLY A 108 0.64 -17.55 25.16
C GLY A 108 1.70 -18.27 26.00
N GLY A 109 2.02 -17.77 27.20
CA GLY A 109 2.90 -18.44 28.16
C GLY A 109 2.21 -19.52 29.01
N GLU A 110 0.90 -19.72 28.85
CA GLU A 110 0.11 -20.77 29.53
C GLU A 110 -0.24 -21.95 28.59
N ALA A 111 0.21 -21.95 27.34
CA ALA A 111 0.20 -23.17 26.56
C ALA A 111 1.33 -24.08 27.08
N GLU A 112 0.94 -24.97 28.00
CA GLU A 112 1.71 -26.14 28.44
C GLU A 112 2.58 -26.69 27.31
N ASP A 113 3.88 -26.82 27.61
CA ASP A 113 4.79 -27.70 26.90
C ASP A 113 4.31 -29.14 27.11
N PRO A 114 3.77 -29.84 26.11
CA PRO A 114 3.54 -31.27 26.21
C PRO A 114 4.83 -31.96 25.74
N SER A 115 5.91 -31.77 26.48
CA SER A 115 7.02 -32.70 26.43
C SER A 115 6.58 -33.97 27.17
N GLU A 116 6.76 -35.12 26.52
CA GLU A 116 6.65 -36.48 27.07
C GLU A 116 5.24 -37.10 27.08
N GLU A 117 4.87 -37.73 25.96
CA GLU A 117 4.30 -39.08 25.92
C GLU A 117 4.28 -39.57 24.45
N GLU A 118 5.42 -40.11 23.99
CA GLU A 118 5.39 -41.08 22.89
C GLU A 118 4.92 -42.42 23.45
N PRO A 119 3.86 -43.01 22.89
CA PRO A 119 3.79 -44.45 22.80
C PRO A 119 4.05 -44.89 21.35
N GLU A 120 5.11 -45.70 21.21
CA GLU A 120 5.39 -46.58 20.08
C GLU A 120 4.09 -47.18 19.50
N GLY A 121 3.95 -47.04 18.19
CA GLY A 121 2.86 -47.62 17.42
C GLY A 121 3.17 -47.69 15.94
N GLU A 122 4.42 -47.98 15.59
CA GLU A 122 4.77 -48.52 14.27
C GLU A 122 4.10 -49.88 14.13
N ASP A 123 2.92 -49.96 13.49
CA ASP A 123 2.41 -51.17 12.82
C ASP A 123 1.02 -50.95 12.17
N ARG A 124 0.86 -49.91 11.34
CA ARG A 124 -0.41 -49.70 10.61
C ARG A 124 -0.32 -49.51 9.10
N TRP A 125 0.87 -49.44 8.49
CA TRP A 125 0.96 -49.21 7.03
C TRP A 125 2.05 -50.01 6.30
N ARG A 126 2.25 -51.29 6.65
CA ARG A 126 2.85 -52.27 5.73
C ARG A 126 1.73 -53.00 4.98
N GLY A 127 1.33 -52.40 3.88
CA GLY A 127 0.31 -52.95 2.99
C GLY A 127 0.07 -52.04 1.79
N LEU A 128 1.14 -51.73 1.04
CA LEU A 128 1.24 -51.55 -0.42
C LEU A 128 2.60 -50.93 -0.79
#